data_AF-A0A2R4WF92-F1
#
_entry.id   AF-A0A2R4WF92-F1
#
_cell.length_a   1.000
_cell.length_b   1.000
_cell.length_c   1.000
_cell.angle_alpha   90.00
_cell.angle_beta   90.00
_cell.angle_gamma   90.00
#
_symmetry.space_group_name_H-M   'P 1'
#
loop_
_entity.id
_entity.type
_entity.pdbx_description
1 polymer ?
#
loop_
_entity_poly.entity_id
_entity_poly.type
_entity_poly.pdbx_seq_one_letter_code
_entity_poly.pdbx_strand_id
1 'polypeptide(L)'
;MATSTDRPFLYSEAERRRRDASPWTLVQGVLAPLQFAIFLVSLALVSRTLATGEGVELANASVVAKTLALYAIMVTGSLWEKAVFGRYLFAPAFLWEDVVSMLVLALHTAYLVALATGALGTAGLMLLALSAYATYLVNAGQFLLKLRAARLQAPEKAPLTSAMGAAR
;
A
#
# COMPACT_ATOMS: atom_id res chain seq x y z
N MET A 1 -35.32 0.20 -17.69
CA MET A 1 -35.39 -0.68 -16.51
C MET A 1 -33.97 -1.21 -16.26
N ALA A 2 -33.17 -0.47 -15.47
CA ALA A 2 -31.79 -0.82 -15.17
C ALA A 2 -31.76 -1.49 -13.80
N THR A 3 -31.58 -2.80 -13.78
CA THR A 3 -31.40 -3.58 -12.55
C THR A 3 -30.11 -4.38 -12.69
N SER A 4 -28.99 -3.69 -12.49
CA SER A 4 -27.77 -4.33 -12.02
C SER A 4 -27.43 -3.66 -10.70
N THR A 5 -27.63 -4.37 -9.61
CA THR A 5 -27.06 -4.11 -8.29
C THR A 5 -25.54 -4.25 -8.45
N ASP A 6 -24.94 -3.25 -9.09
CA ASP A 6 -23.56 -3.26 -9.54
C ASP A 6 -22.71 -3.01 -8.30
N ARG A 7 -22.26 -4.09 -7.64
CA ARG A 7 -21.06 -3.96 -6.82
C ARG A 7 -19.99 -3.45 -7.78
N PRO A 8 -19.43 -2.25 -7.60
CA PRO A 8 -18.42 -1.77 -8.53
C PRO A 8 -17.29 -2.80 -8.54
N PHE A 9 -17.15 -3.52 -9.64
CA PHE A 9 -16.00 -4.38 -9.85
C PHE A 9 -14.76 -3.50 -9.75
N LEU A 10 -13.73 -3.98 -9.05
CA LEU A 10 -12.48 -3.24 -8.85
C LEU A 10 -11.83 -2.80 -10.18
N TYR A 11 -12.11 -3.54 -11.25
CA TYR A 11 -11.68 -3.26 -12.62
C TYR A 11 -12.79 -3.65 -13.60
N SER A 12 -13.03 -2.80 -14.60
CA SER A 12 -13.63 -3.20 -15.87
C SER A 12 -12.74 -4.23 -16.59
N GLU A 13 -13.27 -4.92 -17.61
CA GLU A 13 -12.47 -5.87 -18.40
C GLU A 13 -11.27 -5.21 -19.07
N ALA A 14 -11.43 -3.99 -19.58
CA ALA A 14 -10.35 -3.25 -20.21
C ALA A 14 -9.26 -2.86 -19.20
N GLU A 15 -9.64 -2.41 -18.00
CA GLU A 15 -8.69 -2.09 -16.92
C GLU A 15 -7.96 -3.34 -16.44
N ARG A 16 -8.66 -4.47 -16.33
CA ARG A 16 -8.04 -5.76 -15.96
C ARG A 16 -6.99 -6.19 -16.99
N ARG A 17 -7.30 -6.08 -18.29
CA ARG A 17 -6.32 -6.37 -19.36
C ARG A 17 -5.10 -5.45 -19.28
N ARG A 18 -5.29 -4.15 -19.04
CA ARG A 18 -4.18 -3.20 -18.85
C ARG A 18 -3.33 -3.53 -17.63
N ARG A 19 -3.96 -3.87 -16.51
CA ARG A 19 -3.28 -4.28 -15.27
C ARG A 19 -2.44 -5.53 -15.49
N ASP A 20 -3.00 -6.55 -16.16
CA ASP A 20 -2.35 -7.83 -16.36
C ASP A 20 -1.17 -7.72 -17.35
N ALA A 21 -1.24 -6.78 -18.30
CA ALA A 21 -0.14 -6.46 -19.21
C ALA A 21 0.92 -5.51 -18.60
N SER A 22 0.64 -4.88 -17.46
CA SER A 22 1.50 -3.85 -16.87
C SER A 22 2.61 -4.47 -16.01
N PRO A 23 3.90 -4.13 -16.24
CA PRO A 23 5.00 -4.61 -15.40
C PRO A 23 4.93 -4.01 -13.99
N TRP A 24 4.23 -2.88 -13.84
CA TRP A 24 4.10 -2.21 -12.55
C TRP A 24 3.35 -3.05 -11.51
N THR A 25 2.49 -3.98 -11.94
CA THR A 25 1.80 -4.90 -11.02
C THR A 25 2.81 -5.79 -10.28
N LEU A 26 3.84 -6.26 -10.99
CA LEU A 26 4.94 -7.03 -10.37
C LEU A 26 5.77 -6.15 -9.43
N VAL A 27 6.10 -4.93 -9.86
CA VAL A 27 6.85 -3.96 -9.03
C VAL A 27 6.11 -3.71 -7.71
N GLN A 28 4.80 -3.45 -7.74
CA GLN A 28 4.00 -3.29 -6.52
C GLN A 28 3.94 -4.58 -5.69
N GLY A 29 3.84 -5.74 -6.35
CA GLY A 29 3.85 -7.05 -5.70
C GLY A 29 5.13 -7.35 -4.92
N VAL A 30 6.27 -6.76 -5.31
CA VAL A 30 7.55 -6.87 -4.60
C VAL A 30 7.73 -5.75 -3.56
N LEU A 31 7.42 -4.51 -3.94
CA LEU A 31 7.61 -3.36 -3.06
C LEU A 31 6.70 -3.39 -1.84
N ALA A 32 5.47 -3.89 -1.95
CA ALA A 32 4.54 -3.94 -0.81
C ALA A 32 5.03 -4.89 0.31
N PRO A 33 5.45 -6.14 0.04
CA PRO A 33 6.07 -6.99 1.07
C PRO A 33 7.37 -6.41 1.64
N LEU A 34 8.23 -5.84 0.78
CA LEU A 34 9.46 -5.18 1.23
C LEU A 34 9.17 -4.02 2.18
N GLN A 35 8.18 -3.19 1.85
CA GLN A 35 7.69 -2.11 2.71
C GLN A 35 7.24 -2.60 4.07
N PHE A 36 6.53 -3.72 4.11
CA PHE A 36 6.07 -4.31 5.36
C PHE A 36 7.24 -4.84 6.20
N ALA A 37 8.26 -5.44 5.58
CA ALA A 37 9.47 -5.87 6.29
C ALA A 37 10.25 -4.67 6.87
N ILE A 38 10.46 -3.61 6.09
CA ILE A 38 11.11 -2.38 6.55
C ILE A 38 10.31 -1.74 7.70
N PHE A 39 8.97 -1.76 7.61
CA PHE A 39 8.09 -1.34 8.69
C PHE A 39 8.34 -2.10 10.00
N LEU A 40 8.37 -3.43 9.97
CA LEU A 40 8.58 -4.23 11.18
C LEU A 40 9.94 -3.95 11.84
N VAL A 41 11.01 -3.86 11.04
CA VAL A 41 12.35 -3.53 11.54
C VAL A 41 12.35 -2.15 12.19
N SER A 42 11.78 -1.15 11.50
CA SER A 42 11.77 0.21 12.03
C SER A 42 10.87 0.33 13.28
N LEU A 43 9.72 -0.34 13.31
CA LEU A 43 8.85 -0.39 14.49
C LEU A 43 9.58 -0.96 15.71
N ALA A 44 10.36 -2.03 15.53
CA ALA A 44 11.14 -2.63 16.61
C ALA A 44 12.20 -1.65 17.14
N LEU A 45 12.92 -0.96 16.25
CA LEU A 45 13.94 0.02 16.63
C LEU A 45 13.34 1.24 17.34
N VAL A 46 12.27 1.82 16.78
CA VAL A 46 11.53 2.96 17.38
C VAL A 46 11.01 2.58 18.77
N SER A 47 10.41 1.39 18.90
CA SER A 47 9.87 0.92 20.18
C SER A 47 10.99 0.66 21.21
N ARG A 48 12.12 0.07 20.79
CA ARG A 48 13.29 -0.10 21.65
C ARG A 48 13.80 1.24 22.15
N THR A 49 13.94 2.23 21.26
CA THR A 49 14.42 3.57 21.64
C THR A 49 13.49 4.26 22.63
N LEU A 50 12.16 4.12 22.47
CA LEU A 50 11.22 4.65 23.46
C LEU A 50 11.31 3.93 24.81
N ALA A 51 11.53 2.61 24.81
CA ALA A 51 11.58 1.81 26.04
C ALA A 51 12.88 1.99 26.83
N THR A 52 14.02 2.15 26.14
CA THR A 52 15.35 2.16 26.79
C THR A 52 16.07 3.50 26.73
N GLY A 53 15.63 4.42 25.87
CA GLY A 53 16.35 5.67 25.58
C GLY A 53 17.56 5.50 24.65
N GLU A 54 17.87 4.29 24.20
CA GLU A 54 19.07 4.00 23.40
C GLU A 54 18.78 3.75 21.91
N GLY A 55 19.81 3.82 21.07
CA GLY A 55 19.71 3.44 19.64
C GLY A 55 19.00 4.47 18.77
N VAL A 56 18.95 5.73 19.21
CA VAL A 56 18.29 6.85 18.50
C VAL A 56 18.74 6.95 17.04
N GLU A 57 20.03 6.84 16.77
CA GLU A 57 20.56 6.93 15.41
C GLU A 57 20.03 5.82 14.50
N LEU A 58 20.00 4.57 14.98
CA LEU A 58 19.46 3.44 14.24
C LEU A 58 17.95 3.57 14.03
N ALA A 59 17.21 4.04 15.04
CA ALA A 59 15.79 4.32 14.90
C ALA A 59 15.55 5.40 13.83
N ASN A 60 16.24 6.53 13.90
CA ASN A 60 16.14 7.61 12.91
C ASN A 60 16.51 7.12 11.50
N ALA A 61 17.64 6.42 11.36
CA ALA A 61 18.07 5.85 10.08
C ALA A 61 17.03 4.89 9.48
N SER A 62 16.40 4.07 10.33
CA SER A 62 15.34 3.16 9.88
C SER A 62 14.08 3.88 9.40
N VAL A 63 13.69 4.98 10.07
CA VAL A 63 12.54 5.81 9.65
C VAL A 63 12.86 6.50 8.33
N VAL A 64 14.07 7.04 8.15
CA VAL A 64 14.53 7.66 6.90
C VAL A 64 14.50 6.63 5.77
N ALA A 65 15.10 5.44 5.98
CA ALA A 65 15.09 4.36 5.00
C ALA A 65 13.66 3.95 4.60
N LYS A 66 12.76 3.84 5.60
CA LYS A 66 11.33 3.59 5.36
C LYS A 66 10.69 4.71 4.53
N THR A 67 10.95 5.97 4.84
CA THR A 67 10.43 7.12 4.08
C THR A 67 10.87 7.08 2.61
N LEU A 68 12.16 6.81 2.35
CA LEU A 68 12.67 6.73 0.98
C LEU A 68 12.01 5.59 0.19
N ALA A 69 11.89 4.43 0.81
CA ALA A 69 11.17 3.31 0.21
C ALA A 69 9.69 3.68 -0.02
N LEU A 70 9.08 4.47 0.87
CA LEU A 70 7.68 4.90 0.78
C LEU A 70 7.48 5.83 -0.42
N TYR A 71 8.41 6.77 -0.64
CA TYR A 71 8.41 7.58 -1.86
C TYR A 71 8.53 6.70 -3.11
N ALA A 72 9.40 5.69 -3.10
CA ALA A 72 9.56 4.78 -4.24
C ALA A 72 8.27 4.00 -4.55
N ILE A 73 7.60 3.42 -3.54
CA ILE A 73 6.35 2.69 -3.77
C ILE A 73 5.21 3.62 -4.19
N MET A 74 5.17 4.86 -3.68
CA MET A 74 4.18 5.86 -4.07
C MET A 74 4.35 6.28 -5.53
N VAL A 75 5.57 6.63 -5.94
CA VAL A 75 5.86 7.02 -7.32
C VAL A 75 5.51 5.88 -8.27
N THR A 76 6.00 4.67 -8.00
CA THR A 76 5.72 3.52 -8.87
C THR A 76 4.24 3.09 -8.82
N GLY A 77 3.56 3.28 -7.70
CA GLY A 77 2.11 3.08 -7.56
C GLY A 77 1.34 4.08 -8.43
N SER A 78 1.79 5.33 -8.48
CA SER A 78 1.16 6.34 -9.33
C SER A 78 1.33 6.05 -10.83
N LEU A 79 2.48 5.49 -11.22
CA LEU A 79 2.72 5.02 -12.58
C LEU A 79 1.83 3.82 -12.92
N TRP A 80 1.65 2.90 -11.96
CA TRP A 80 0.73 1.77 -12.10
C TRP A 80 -0.70 2.26 -12.32
N GLU A 81 -1.20 3.19 -11.50
CA GLU A 81 -2.54 3.75 -11.68
C GLU A 81 -2.68 4.47 -13.02
N LYS A 82 -1.65 5.19 -13.47
CA LYS A 82 -1.69 5.84 -14.78
C LYS A 82 -1.84 4.84 -15.91
N ALA A 83 -1.12 3.72 -15.84
CA ALA A 83 -1.20 2.65 -16.83
C ALA A 83 -2.57 1.93 -16.82
N VAL A 84 -3.19 1.78 -15.65
CA VAL A 84 -4.46 1.03 -15.52
C VAL A 84 -5.68 1.93 -15.70
N PHE A 85 -5.72 3.10 -15.07
CA PHE A 85 -6.89 3.98 -14.99
C PHE A 85 -6.74 5.29 -15.77
N GLY A 86 -5.57 5.57 -16.34
CA GLY A 86 -5.31 6.82 -17.06
C GLY A 86 -5.10 8.04 -16.15
N ARG A 87 -4.96 7.85 -14.83
CA ARG A 87 -4.73 8.90 -13.81
C ARG A 87 -3.58 8.50 -12.90
N TYR A 88 -2.79 9.46 -12.42
CA TYR A 88 -1.63 9.14 -11.57
C TYR A 88 -2.01 8.72 -10.16
N LEU A 89 -3.07 9.29 -9.58
CA LEU A 89 -3.59 8.89 -8.27
C LEU A 89 -5.08 9.21 -8.26
N PHE A 90 -5.77 8.71 -7.24
CA PHE A 90 -7.16 8.97 -6.95
C PHE A 90 -8.08 8.46 -8.06
N ALA A 91 -7.75 7.30 -8.65
CA ALA A 91 -8.73 6.55 -9.40
C ALA A 91 -9.96 6.30 -8.48
N PRO A 92 -11.21 6.36 -8.97
CA PRO A 92 -12.38 6.18 -8.11
C PRO A 92 -12.35 4.89 -7.29
N ALA A 93 -11.73 3.84 -7.84
CA ALA A 93 -11.53 2.55 -7.18
C ALA A 93 -10.49 2.58 -6.04
N PHE A 94 -9.60 3.57 -5.96
CA PHE A 94 -8.47 3.69 -5.02
C PHE A 94 -8.41 5.01 -4.24
N LEU A 95 -9.39 5.90 -4.45
CA LEU A 95 -9.45 7.24 -3.85
C LEU A 95 -9.13 7.27 -2.35
N TRP A 96 -9.75 6.38 -1.57
CA TRP A 96 -9.59 6.38 -0.12
C TRP A 96 -8.22 5.85 0.33
N GLU A 97 -7.69 4.82 -0.34
CA GLU A 97 -6.33 4.35 -0.08
C GLU A 97 -5.30 5.44 -0.40
N ASP A 98 -5.51 6.19 -1.47
CA ASP A 98 -4.59 7.28 -1.84
C ASP A 98 -4.64 8.45 -0.86
N VAL A 99 -5.83 8.83 -0.37
CA VAL A 99 -5.97 9.85 0.67
C VAL A 99 -5.22 9.46 1.93
N VAL A 100 -5.39 8.21 2.40
CA VAL A 100 -4.66 7.72 3.58
C VAL A 100 -3.17 7.63 3.29
N SER A 101 -2.77 7.17 2.10
CA SER A 101 -1.37 7.11 1.70
C SER A 101 -0.72 8.50 1.66
N MET A 102 -1.44 9.55 1.24
CA MET A 102 -0.96 10.93 1.32
C MET A 102 -0.76 11.38 2.76
N LEU A 103 -1.64 10.99 3.70
CA LEU A 103 -1.44 11.27 5.11
C LEU A 103 -0.20 10.55 5.67
N VAL A 104 0.00 9.28 5.32
CA VAL A 104 1.23 8.53 5.69
C VAL A 104 2.47 9.25 5.15
N LEU A 105 2.43 9.69 3.89
CA LEU A 105 3.52 10.43 3.25
C LEU A 105 3.80 11.76 3.95
N ALA A 106 2.75 12.50 4.31
CA ALA A 106 2.84 13.77 5.01
C ALA A 106 3.48 13.59 6.40
N LEU A 107 3.08 12.58 7.17
CA LEU A 107 3.65 12.29 8.48
C LEU A 107 5.13 11.89 8.39
N HIS A 108 5.49 11.04 7.42
CA HIS A 108 6.89 10.69 7.16
C HIS A 108 7.72 11.90 6.72
N THR A 109 7.15 12.79 5.90
CA THR A 109 7.82 14.02 5.46
C THR A 109 7.99 15.00 6.62
N ALA A 110 6.97 15.15 7.47
CA ALA A 110 7.05 15.93 8.69
C ALA A 110 8.13 15.41 9.64
N TYR A 111 8.29 14.09 9.75
CA TYR A 111 9.39 13.48 10.50
C TYR A 111 10.75 13.89 9.94
N LEU A 112 10.96 13.84 8.62
CA LEU A 112 12.22 14.27 8.00
C LEU A 112 12.51 15.75 8.28
N VAL A 113 11.51 16.61 8.18
CA VAL A 113 11.64 18.05 8.47
C VAL A 113 11.99 18.27 9.94
N ALA A 114 11.28 17.62 10.88
CA ALA A 114 11.55 17.74 12.30
C ALA A 114 12.94 17.24 12.68
N LEU A 115 13.39 16.14 12.05
CA LEU A 115 14.75 15.62 12.23
C LEU A 115 15.81 16.59 11.70
N ALA A 116 15.62 17.13 10.48
CA ALA A 116 16.59 18.03 9.85
C ALA A 116 16.71 19.38 10.56
N THR A 117 15.62 19.88 11.14
CA THR A 117 15.57 21.17 11.84
C THR A 117 15.83 21.06 13.34
N GLY A 118 15.84 19.85 13.90
CA GLY A 118 15.86 19.64 15.34
C GLY A 118 14.59 20.14 16.05
N ALA A 119 13.48 20.32 15.33
CA ALA A 119 12.24 20.88 15.88
C ALA A 119 11.58 19.98 16.94
N LEU A 120 11.93 18.69 16.96
CA LEU A 120 11.46 17.72 17.96
C LEU A 120 12.65 16.99 18.58
N GLY A 121 12.59 16.78 19.90
CA GLY A 121 13.48 15.84 20.59
C GLY A 121 13.14 14.39 20.26
N THR A 122 13.98 13.45 20.74
CA THR A 122 13.86 12.00 20.45
C THR A 122 12.46 11.45 20.66
N ALA A 123 11.83 11.70 21.81
CA ALA A 123 10.49 11.18 22.10
C ALA A 123 9.45 11.71 21.09
N GLY A 124 9.52 13.00 20.73
CA GLY A 124 8.62 13.60 19.75
C GLY A 124 8.77 12.99 18.36
N LEU A 125 10.01 12.77 17.91
CA LEU A 125 10.29 12.06 16.65
C LEU A 125 9.72 10.64 16.67
N MET A 126 10.01 9.86 17.73
CA MET A 126 9.53 8.48 17.83
C MET A 126 7.99 8.40 17.85
N LEU A 127 7.31 9.30 18.57
CA LEU A 127 5.85 9.36 18.57
C LEU A 127 5.26 9.77 17.21
N LEU A 128 5.92 10.68 16.49
CA LEU A 128 5.53 11.03 15.12
C LEU A 128 5.70 9.84 14.17
N ALA A 129 6.79 9.08 14.29
CA ALA A 129 6.98 7.84 13.53
C ALA A 129 5.89 6.80 13.85
N LEU A 130 5.58 6.58 15.14
CA LEU A 130 4.50 5.66 15.54
C LEU A 130 3.13 6.11 15.01
N SER A 131 2.87 7.43 14.95
CA SER A 131 1.66 7.97 14.35
C SER A 131 1.58 7.64 12.85
N ALA A 132 2.68 7.85 12.11
CA ALA A 132 2.78 7.44 10.71
C ALA A 132 2.57 5.93 10.53
N TYR A 133 3.06 5.12 11.47
CA TYR A 133 2.95 3.66 11.44
C TYR A 133 1.54 3.17 11.70
N ALA A 134 0.83 3.79 12.64
CA ALA A 134 -0.58 3.52 12.87
C ALA A 134 -1.41 3.85 11.62
N THR A 135 -1.19 5.01 10.99
CA THR A 135 -1.86 5.38 9.73
C THR A 135 -1.51 4.40 8.61
N TYR A 136 -0.24 3.96 8.51
CA TYR A 136 0.18 2.95 7.54
C TYR A 136 -0.54 1.61 7.73
N LEU A 137 -0.75 1.17 8.96
CA LEU A 137 -1.50 -0.06 9.24
C LEU A 137 -2.97 0.04 8.81
N VAL A 138 -3.60 1.21 8.98
CA VAL A 138 -4.95 1.46 8.45
C VAL A 138 -4.94 1.31 6.93
N ASN A 139 -3.98 1.93 6.24
CA ASN A 139 -3.83 1.83 4.79
C ASN A 139 -3.61 0.38 4.31
N ALA A 140 -2.70 -0.34 4.95
CA ALA A 140 -2.46 -1.75 4.66
C ALA A 140 -3.72 -2.60 4.88
N GLY A 141 -4.50 -2.30 5.92
CA GLY A 141 -5.80 -2.90 6.17
C GLY A 141 -6.78 -2.70 5.02
N GLN A 142 -6.88 -1.48 4.47
CA GLN A 142 -7.73 -1.19 3.29
C GLN A 142 -7.35 -2.08 2.10
N PHE A 143 -6.06 -2.19 1.78
CA PHE A 143 -5.58 -3.05 0.69
C PHE A 143 -5.87 -4.54 0.94
N LEU A 144 -5.69 -5.04 2.18
CA LEU A 144 -5.99 -6.44 2.52
C LEU A 144 -7.48 -6.75 2.37
N LEU A 145 -8.35 -5.86 2.84
CA LEU A 145 -9.81 -6.02 2.68
C LEU A 145 -10.21 -6.00 1.21
N LYS A 146 -9.64 -5.10 0.42
CA LYS A 146 -9.85 -5.03 -1.03
C LYS A 146 -9.38 -6.30 -1.75
N LEU A 147 -8.21 -6.84 -1.39
CA LEU A 147 -7.71 -8.10 -1.94
C LEU A 147 -8.63 -9.28 -1.59
N ARG A 148 -9.13 -9.34 -0.36
CA ARG A 148 -10.10 -10.37 0.06
C ARG A 148 -11.40 -10.27 -0.74
N ALA A 149 -11.95 -9.07 -0.89
CA ALA A 149 -13.16 -8.84 -1.69
C ALA A 149 -12.96 -9.27 -3.15
N ALA A 150 -11.82 -8.93 -3.76
CA ALA A 150 -11.50 -9.32 -5.14
C ALA A 150 -11.37 -10.84 -5.31
N ARG A 151 -10.83 -11.56 -4.32
CA ARG A 151 -10.75 -13.03 -4.33
C ARG A 151 -12.12 -13.69 -4.24
N LEU A 152 -13.03 -13.17 -3.40
CA LEU A 152 -14.39 -13.69 -3.24
C LEU A 152 -15.29 -13.46 -4.46
N GLN A 153 -14.97 -12.46 -5.29
CA GLN A 153 -15.69 -12.14 -6.52
C GLN A 153 -15.15 -12.87 -7.76
N ALA A 154 -14.04 -13.61 -7.64
CA ALA A 154 -13.54 -14.40 -8.76
C ALA A 154 -14.49 -15.59 -8.98
N PRO A 155 -15.04 -15.79 -10.19
CA PRO A 155 -15.83 -16.98 -10.50
C PRO A 155 -14.99 -18.22 -10.17
N GLU A 156 -15.58 -19.18 -9.45
CA GLU A 156 -15.01 -20.52 -9.34
C GLU A 156 -14.75 -20.99 -10.77
N LYS A 157 -13.48 -21.29 -11.12
CA LYS A 157 -13.16 -21.86 -12.43
C LYS A 157 -14.04 -23.10 -12.58
N ALA A 158 -15.05 -23.03 -13.44
CA ALA A 158 -15.93 -24.17 -13.70
C ALA A 158 -15.05 -25.39 -14.01
N PRO A 159 -15.32 -26.56 -13.40
CA PRO A 159 -14.55 -27.76 -13.68
C PRO A 159 -14.57 -28.02 -15.19
N LEU A 160 -13.41 -28.38 -15.77
CA LEU A 160 -13.26 -28.82 -17.16
C LEU A 160 -13.91 -30.20 -17.38
N THR A 161 -15.19 -30.35 -17.06
CA THR A 161 -15.95 -31.60 -17.23
C THR A 161 -17.25 -31.31 -17.98
N SER A 162 -17.13 -30.93 -19.25
CA SER A 162 -18.20 -31.14 -20.24
C SER A 162 -17.61 -31.14 -21.66
N ALA A 163 -16.66 -32.04 -21.89
CA ALA A 163 -16.12 -32.29 -23.23
C ALA A 163 -15.92 -33.80 -23.47
N MET A 164 -16.90 -34.62 -23.09
CA MET A 164 -16.91 -36.07 -23.40
C MET A 164 -18.33 -36.65 -23.62
N GLY A 165 -19.31 -35.81 -23.97
CA GLY A 165 -20.72 -36.23 -24.14
C GLY A 165 -21.26 -36.22 -25.57
N ALA A 166 -20.42 -36.13 -26.59
CA ALA A 166 -20.88 -36.08 -27.99
C ALA A 166 -20.02 -36.99 -28.89
N ALA A 167 -20.01 -38.29 -28.59
CA ALA A 167 -19.64 -39.33 -29.55
C ALA A 167 -20.13 -40.69 -29.03
N ARG A 168 -21.40 -41.02 -29.30
CA ARG A 168 -21.90 -42.35 -29.70
C ARG A 168 -23.42 -42.33 -29.81
#